data_AF-A0A7L0SJL3-F1
#
_entry.id   AF-A0A7L0SJL3-F1
#
_cell.length_a   1.000
_cell.length_b   1.000
_cell.length_c   1.000
_cell.angle_alpha   90.00
_cell.angle_beta   90.00
_cell.angle_gamma   90.00
#
_symmetry.space_group_name_H-M   'P 1'
#
loop_
_entity.id
_entity.type
_entity.pdbx_description
1 polymer ?
#
loop_
_entity_poly.entity_id
_entity_poly.type
_entity_poly.pdbx_seq_one_letter_code
_entity_poly.pdbx_strand_id
1 'polypeptide(L)'
;VFSSLSTECLMTQPFNNTGPDNNLDVVISLLAFGVYPNVCYHKEKRKILTTEGHNALIHKSSVNCPFSSQDIKYPSPFFVFGEKIRTRAISAKAMTLVSPLQLLLFASKKVLSDGELVLVDDWIKLKMSHAAAACITALRAAVEALVVEVTKDPKIIQQLDPANERMLNVIRQISRPSAAGISLLAANARLGDGPRPPKMTRYDNGGGFGGWGGYPRGSGYRGRGYGGYGYSGRRSGGRGYRGSVGGGYRRGGYGGAGGYRGGY
;
A
#
# COMPACT_ATOMS: atom_id res chain seq x y z
N VAL A 1 -30.54 13.21 3.01
CA VAL A 1 -29.53 12.65 3.94
C VAL A 1 -28.31 13.56 4.07
N PHE A 2 -27.65 13.96 2.97
CA PHE A 2 -26.48 14.85 3.08
C PHE A 2 -26.79 16.33 3.38
N SER A 3 -28.00 16.81 3.06
CA SER A 3 -28.42 18.21 3.31
C SER A 3 -28.66 18.57 4.78
N SER A 4 -28.71 17.56 5.66
CA SER A 4 -28.99 17.70 7.10
C SER A 4 -27.74 17.49 7.97
N LEU A 5 -26.59 17.15 7.37
CA LEU A 5 -25.32 17.08 8.09
C LEU A 5 -24.72 18.49 8.17
N SER A 6 -24.16 18.85 9.33
CA SER A 6 -23.41 20.10 9.48
C SER A 6 -22.28 20.15 8.45
N THR A 7 -22.03 21.33 7.86
CA THR A 7 -20.89 21.54 6.96
C THR A 7 -19.55 21.19 7.62
N GLU A 8 -19.48 21.26 8.95
CA GLU A 8 -18.33 20.80 9.75
C GLU A 8 -18.01 19.32 9.53
N CYS A 9 -19.02 18.47 9.30
CA CYS A 9 -18.81 17.04 9.03
C CYS A 9 -18.10 16.77 7.69
N LEU A 10 -18.06 17.75 6.79
CA LEU A 10 -17.44 17.66 5.47
C LEU A 10 -16.06 18.34 5.42
N MET A 11 -15.61 18.92 6.53
CA MET A 11 -14.32 19.61 6.59
C MET A 11 -13.16 18.62 6.65
N THR A 12 -12.07 18.95 5.95
CA THR A 12 -10.82 18.22 6.04
C THR A 12 -10.28 18.29 7.47
N GLN A 13 -10.09 17.13 8.10
CA GLN A 13 -9.50 17.01 9.42
C GLN A 13 -8.01 16.66 9.29
N PRO A 14 -7.09 17.42 9.92
CA PRO A 14 -5.69 17.04 9.99
C PRO A 14 -5.51 15.86 10.96
N PHE A 15 -4.67 14.89 10.59
CA PHE A 15 -4.28 13.77 11.45
C PHE A 15 -2.78 13.76 11.70
N ASN A 16 -2.38 13.42 12.92
CA ASN A 16 -0.98 13.21 13.25
C ASN A 16 -0.57 11.77 12.95
N ASN A 17 0.23 11.58 11.90
CA ASN A 17 0.70 10.28 11.46
C ASN A 17 2.09 9.88 12.02
N THR A 18 2.70 10.72 12.86
CA THR A 18 4.02 10.45 13.46
C THR A 18 3.96 10.20 14.97
N GLY A 19 2.93 10.72 15.63
CA GLY A 19 2.64 10.53 17.04
C GLY A 19 1.32 9.80 17.29
N PRO A 20 0.93 9.63 18.58
CA PRO A 20 -0.36 9.05 18.94
C PRO A 20 -1.51 9.99 18.53
N ASP A 21 -2.50 9.46 17.82
CA ASP A 21 -3.71 10.18 17.41
C ASP A 21 -4.90 9.21 17.44
N ASN A 22 -5.75 9.34 18.46
CA ASN A 22 -6.90 8.44 18.63
C ASN A 22 -7.95 8.62 17.52
N ASN A 23 -8.04 9.80 16.90
CA ASN A 23 -8.98 10.01 15.80
C ASN A 23 -8.48 9.28 14.56
N LEU A 24 -7.17 9.33 14.29
CA LEU A 24 -6.56 8.54 13.23
C LEU A 24 -6.75 7.04 13.48
N ASP A 25 -6.60 6.57 14.71
CA ASP A 25 -6.81 5.16 15.07
C ASP A 25 -8.23 4.69 14.74
N VAL A 26 -9.25 5.51 15.04
CA VAL A 26 -10.65 5.22 14.68
C VAL A 26 -10.84 5.25 13.16
N VAL A 27 -10.23 6.21 12.46
CA VAL A 27 -10.29 6.27 10.99
C VAL A 27 -9.64 5.04 10.36
N ILE A 28 -8.56 4.51 10.94
CA ILE A 28 -7.94 3.24 10.50
C ILE A 28 -8.90 2.06 10.72
N SER A 29 -9.62 2.02 11.85
CA SER A 29 -10.65 1.01 12.12
C SER A 29 -11.78 1.06 11.07
N LEU A 30 -12.24 2.26 10.71
CA LEU A 30 -13.26 2.47 9.67
C LEU A 30 -12.72 2.21 8.25
N LEU A 31 -11.45 2.51 7.99
CA LEU A 31 -10.79 2.16 6.73
C LEU A 31 -10.75 0.64 6.58
N ALA A 32 -10.42 -0.08 7.65
CA ALA A 32 -10.43 -1.54 7.66
C ALA A 32 -11.82 -2.10 7.35
N PHE A 33 -12.88 -1.51 7.91
CA PHE A 33 -14.26 -1.83 7.53
C PHE A 33 -14.50 -1.66 6.03
N GLY A 34 -14.15 -0.49 5.48
CA GLY A 34 -14.46 -0.12 4.10
C GLY A 34 -13.71 -0.92 3.04
N VAL A 35 -12.50 -1.42 3.34
CA VAL A 35 -11.71 -2.22 2.39
C VAL A 35 -11.77 -3.72 2.66
N TYR A 36 -12.42 -4.18 3.73
CA TYR A 36 -12.62 -5.61 3.97
C TYR A 36 -13.36 -6.26 2.77
N PRO A 37 -12.92 -7.44 2.26
CA PRO A 37 -12.01 -8.43 2.86
C PRO A 37 -10.53 -8.29 2.44
N ASN A 38 -10.08 -7.11 2.02
CA ASN A 38 -8.69 -6.86 1.63
C ASN A 38 -7.76 -6.76 2.84
N VAL A 39 -7.56 -7.88 3.54
CA VAL A 39 -6.63 -8.03 4.66
C VAL A 39 -5.46 -8.92 4.22
N CYS A 40 -4.27 -8.64 4.73
CA CYS A 40 -3.12 -9.51 4.55
C CYS A 40 -2.20 -9.54 5.77
N TYR A 41 -1.45 -10.63 5.88
CA TYR A 41 -0.42 -10.85 6.88
C TYR A 41 0.96 -10.73 6.26
N HIS A 42 1.81 -9.88 6.82
CA HIS A 42 3.22 -9.76 6.43
C HIS A 42 4.03 -10.93 6.96
N LYS A 43 4.77 -11.60 6.05
CA LYS A 43 5.64 -12.74 6.38
C LYS A 43 7.07 -12.27 6.58
N GLU A 44 7.70 -11.81 5.50
CA GLU A 44 9.11 -11.42 5.46
C GLU A 44 9.33 -10.53 4.23
N LYS A 45 10.34 -9.64 4.26
CA LYS A 45 10.68 -8.77 3.12
C LYS A 45 9.41 -8.10 2.54
N ARG A 46 9.12 -8.37 1.26
CA ARG A 46 7.90 -7.90 0.59
C ARG A 46 6.80 -8.96 0.54
N LYS A 47 7.00 -10.17 1.04
CA LYS A 47 6.03 -11.27 0.96
C LYS A 47 4.91 -11.06 1.97
N ILE A 48 3.69 -11.20 1.49
CA ILE A 48 2.46 -11.15 2.28
C ILE A 48 1.59 -12.35 1.93
N LEU A 49 0.69 -12.70 2.85
CA LEU A 49 -0.37 -13.69 2.65
C LEU A 49 -1.70 -12.97 2.68
N THR A 50 -2.50 -13.09 1.62
CA THR A 50 -3.87 -12.55 1.62
C THR A 50 -4.82 -13.45 2.40
N THR A 51 -6.00 -12.95 2.74
CA THR A 51 -7.13 -13.73 3.32
C THR A 51 -7.41 -15.04 2.58
N GLU A 52 -7.30 -15.03 1.24
CA GLU A 52 -7.47 -16.22 0.38
C GLU A 52 -6.33 -17.26 0.50
N GLY A 53 -5.33 -17.05 1.35
CA GLY A 53 -4.15 -17.93 1.46
C GLY A 53 -3.15 -17.81 0.31
N HIS A 54 -3.31 -16.84 -0.60
CA HIS A 54 -2.38 -16.61 -1.70
C HIS A 54 -1.16 -15.78 -1.27
N ASN A 55 0.01 -16.20 -1.74
CA ASN A 55 1.22 -15.40 -1.61
C ASN A 55 1.13 -14.20 -2.57
N ALA A 56 1.39 -13.00 -2.03
CA ALA A 56 1.45 -11.76 -2.78
C ALA A 56 2.65 -10.94 -2.31
N LEU A 57 2.87 -9.81 -2.97
CA LEU A 57 3.94 -8.88 -2.63
C LEU A 57 3.40 -7.51 -2.21
N ILE A 58 4.04 -6.86 -1.25
CA ILE A 58 3.88 -5.42 -1.04
C ILE A 58 4.31 -4.72 -2.34
N HIS A 59 3.41 -3.93 -2.92
CA HIS A 59 3.71 -3.20 -4.15
C HIS A 59 4.85 -2.20 -3.91
N LYS A 60 5.75 -2.09 -4.89
CA LYS A 60 6.97 -1.26 -4.78
C LYS A 60 6.70 0.21 -4.51
N SER A 61 5.50 0.72 -4.83
CA SER A 61 5.12 2.13 -4.57
C SER A 61 4.48 2.34 -3.19
N SER A 62 4.25 1.28 -2.41
CA SER A 62 3.72 1.41 -1.06
C SER A 62 4.76 2.09 -0.17
N VAL A 63 4.32 3.00 0.71
CA VAL A 63 5.15 3.58 1.78
C VAL A 63 5.58 2.53 2.80
N ASN A 64 4.88 1.40 2.84
CA ASN A 64 5.22 0.24 3.65
C ASN A 64 6.11 -0.75 2.90
N CYS A 65 6.57 -0.49 1.67
CA CYS A 65 7.51 -1.38 1.00
C CYS A 65 8.93 -1.17 1.57
N PRO A 66 9.60 -2.22 2.11
CA PRO A 66 11.02 -2.11 2.48
C PRO A 66 11.86 -1.72 1.27
N PHE A 67 12.85 -0.85 1.48
CA PHE A 67 13.78 -0.42 0.43
C PHE A 67 15.04 -1.28 0.37
N SER A 68 15.54 -1.71 1.54
CA SER A 68 16.72 -2.57 1.64
C SER A 68 16.33 -4.06 1.78
N SER A 69 17.33 -4.92 1.65
CA SER A 69 17.22 -6.36 1.93
C SER A 69 17.04 -6.68 3.42
N GLN A 70 17.01 -5.65 4.29
CA GLN A 70 16.84 -5.83 5.72
C GLN A 70 15.40 -6.26 6.03
N ASP A 71 15.27 -7.20 6.95
CA ASP A 71 13.96 -7.66 7.40
C ASP A 71 13.34 -6.60 8.31
N ILE A 72 12.43 -5.81 7.75
CA ILE A 72 11.60 -4.87 8.52
C ILE A 72 10.63 -5.69 9.39
N LYS A 73 10.68 -5.45 10.70
CA LYS A 73 9.68 -5.94 11.64
C LYS A 73 8.65 -4.85 11.90
N TYR A 74 7.42 -5.08 11.43
CA TYR A 74 6.30 -4.18 11.72
C TYR A 74 5.76 -4.42 13.15
N PRO A 75 5.21 -3.39 13.80
CA PRO A 75 4.58 -3.52 15.13
C PRO A 75 3.40 -4.48 15.14
N SER A 76 2.68 -4.56 14.02
CA SER A 76 1.63 -5.53 13.74
C SER A 76 1.95 -6.21 12.41
N PRO A 77 1.72 -7.53 12.29
CA PRO A 77 1.89 -8.20 11.01
C PRO A 77 0.68 -7.98 10.08
N PHE A 78 -0.41 -7.39 10.55
CA PHE A 78 -1.64 -7.24 9.79
C PHE A 78 -1.72 -5.90 9.05
N PHE A 79 -2.19 -5.97 7.81
CA PHE A 79 -2.44 -4.82 6.97
C PHE A 79 -3.78 -4.97 6.27
N VAL A 80 -4.42 -3.83 6.01
CA VAL A 80 -5.48 -3.70 5.02
C VAL A 80 -4.94 -3.02 3.77
N PHE A 81 -5.53 -3.28 2.61
CA PHE A 81 -5.06 -2.70 1.35
C PHE A 81 -6.19 -2.27 0.42
N GLY A 82 -5.98 -1.17 -0.32
CA GLY A 82 -6.97 -0.63 -1.25
C GLY A 82 -6.98 -1.30 -2.62
N GLU A 83 -5.82 -1.75 -3.12
CA GLU A 83 -5.69 -2.24 -4.50
C GLU A 83 -4.96 -3.58 -4.57
N LYS A 84 -5.57 -4.56 -5.25
CA LYS A 84 -4.97 -5.86 -5.63
C LYS A 84 -4.56 -5.81 -7.10
N ILE A 85 -3.27 -5.68 -7.36
CA ILE A 85 -2.73 -5.63 -8.72
C ILE A 85 -2.28 -7.03 -9.14
N ARG A 86 -2.86 -7.56 -10.22
CA ARG A 86 -2.49 -8.84 -10.82
C ARG A 86 -1.67 -8.60 -12.09
N THR A 87 -0.39 -8.99 -12.06
CA THR A 87 0.51 -9.00 -13.22
C THR A 87 1.20 -10.37 -13.30
N ARG A 88 2.52 -10.44 -13.50
CA ARG A 88 3.30 -11.67 -13.31
C ARG A 88 3.29 -12.14 -11.86
N ALA A 89 3.13 -11.21 -10.91
CA ALA A 89 2.93 -11.49 -9.50
C ALA A 89 1.72 -10.68 -8.98
N ILE A 90 1.05 -11.20 -7.95
CA ILE A 90 0.01 -10.49 -7.22
C ILE A 90 0.70 -9.50 -6.28
N SER A 91 0.22 -8.26 -6.24
CA SER A 91 0.72 -7.27 -5.29
C SER A 91 -0.38 -6.42 -4.68
N ALA A 92 -0.19 -6.02 -3.42
CA ALA A 92 -1.08 -5.14 -2.68
C ALA A 92 -0.50 -3.72 -2.64
N LYS A 93 -1.32 -2.72 -2.98
CA LYS A 93 -0.97 -1.29 -2.96
C LYS A 93 -1.94 -0.53 -2.03
N ALA A 94 -1.49 0.65 -1.57
CA ALA A 94 -2.19 1.47 -0.58
C ALA A 94 -2.47 0.66 0.70
N MET A 95 -1.39 0.23 1.35
CA MET A 95 -1.47 -0.62 2.53
C MET A 95 -1.42 0.20 3.82
N THR A 96 -2.30 -0.10 4.76
CA THR A 96 -2.33 0.52 6.10
C THR A 96 -2.17 -0.58 7.15
N LEU A 97 -1.29 -0.35 8.12
CA LEU A 97 -1.08 -1.27 9.25
C LEU A 97 -2.29 -1.20 10.18
N VAL A 98 -2.76 -2.36 10.65
CA VAL A 98 -3.92 -2.47 11.54
C VAL A 98 -3.62 -3.38 12.71
N SER A 99 -4.26 -3.15 13.85
CA SER A 99 -4.20 -4.04 15.01
C SER A 99 -5.14 -5.24 14.83
N PRO A 100 -4.87 -6.38 15.49
CA PRO A 100 -5.79 -7.50 15.50
C PRO A 100 -7.17 -7.15 16.09
N LEU A 101 -7.24 -6.21 17.04
CA LEU A 101 -8.50 -5.76 17.62
C LEU A 101 -9.31 -4.89 16.65
N GLN A 102 -8.66 -4.08 15.81
CA GLN A 102 -9.34 -3.35 14.73
C GLN A 102 -9.97 -4.31 13.72
N LEU A 103 -9.26 -5.41 13.39
CA LEU A 103 -9.81 -6.47 12.55
C LEU A 103 -11.01 -7.16 13.21
N LEU A 104 -10.89 -7.54 14.49
CA LEU A 104 -11.99 -8.13 15.25
C LEU A 104 -13.20 -7.19 15.40
N LEU A 105 -12.97 -5.88 15.49
CA LEU A 105 -14.03 -4.88 15.66
C LEU A 105 -14.76 -4.55 14.36
N PHE A 106 -14.08 -4.44 13.21
CA PHE A 106 -14.77 -4.08 11.94
C PHE A 106 -14.44 -4.95 10.73
N ALA A 107 -13.28 -5.57 10.64
CA ALA A 107 -12.84 -6.32 9.45
C ALA A 107 -12.83 -7.84 9.70
N SER A 108 -14.00 -8.39 10.08
CA SER A 108 -14.22 -9.82 10.21
C SER A 108 -15.66 -10.20 9.90
N LYS A 109 -15.87 -11.36 9.28
CA LYS A 109 -17.18 -11.94 8.98
C LYS A 109 -17.54 -13.10 9.92
N LYS A 110 -16.54 -13.86 10.36
CA LYS A 110 -16.73 -15.05 11.20
C LYS A 110 -15.77 -14.99 12.37
N VAL A 111 -16.30 -15.21 13.57
CA VAL A 111 -15.52 -15.28 14.81
C VAL A 111 -15.95 -16.53 15.56
N LEU A 112 -15.02 -17.46 15.74
CA LEU A 112 -15.22 -18.67 16.54
C LEU A 112 -14.35 -18.58 17.79
N SER A 113 -14.79 -19.19 18.89
CA SER A 113 -14.01 -19.22 20.12
C SER A 113 -14.16 -20.58 20.80
N ASP A 114 -13.06 -21.09 21.33
CA ASP A 114 -13.03 -22.31 22.16
C ASP A 114 -12.89 -21.99 23.67
N GLY A 115 -12.94 -20.70 24.04
CA GLY A 115 -12.76 -20.21 25.40
C GLY A 115 -11.44 -19.46 25.62
N GLU A 116 -10.32 -20.02 25.16
CA GLU A 116 -8.97 -19.43 25.31
C GLU A 116 -8.48 -18.76 24.03
N LEU A 117 -8.83 -19.33 22.88
CA LEU A 117 -8.49 -18.85 21.56
C LEU A 117 -9.74 -18.36 20.84
N VAL A 118 -9.53 -17.31 20.05
CA VAL A 118 -10.53 -16.73 19.15
C VAL A 118 -9.99 -16.80 17.74
N LEU A 119 -10.71 -17.49 16.86
CA LEU A 119 -10.39 -17.66 15.45
C LEU A 119 -11.26 -16.72 14.62
N VAL A 120 -10.60 -15.75 13.98
CA VAL A 120 -11.24 -14.75 13.12
C VAL A 120 -11.02 -15.13 11.65
N ASP A 121 -12.12 -15.20 10.90
CA ASP A 121 -12.20 -15.58 9.49
C ASP A 121 -11.46 -16.87 9.11
N ASP A 122 -11.38 -17.82 10.06
CA ASP A 122 -10.73 -19.13 9.90
C ASP A 122 -9.18 -19.09 9.76
N TRP A 123 -8.53 -17.95 10.01
CA TRP A 123 -7.06 -17.84 9.85
C TRP A 123 -6.33 -17.00 10.89
N ILE A 124 -6.97 -15.96 11.45
CA ILE A 124 -6.35 -15.11 12.47
C ILE A 124 -6.65 -15.72 13.84
N LYS A 125 -5.62 -16.15 14.56
CA LYS A 125 -5.73 -16.70 15.91
C LYS A 125 -5.36 -15.64 16.95
N LEU A 126 -6.28 -15.33 17.85
CA LEU A 126 -6.09 -14.38 18.94
C LEU A 126 -6.16 -15.13 20.27
N LYS A 127 -5.17 -14.93 21.14
CA LYS A 127 -5.22 -15.40 22.52
C LYS A 127 -5.91 -14.34 23.37
N MET A 128 -7.20 -14.53 23.61
CA MET A 128 -8.04 -13.61 24.40
C MET A 128 -9.28 -14.34 24.91
N SER A 129 -9.89 -13.83 25.97
CA SER A 129 -11.09 -14.46 26.53
C SER A 129 -12.28 -14.38 25.57
N HIS A 130 -13.07 -15.45 25.56
CA HIS A 130 -14.34 -15.51 24.83
C HIS A 130 -15.23 -14.29 25.11
N ALA A 131 -15.40 -13.94 26.39
CA ALA A 131 -16.25 -12.83 26.80
C ALA A 131 -15.79 -11.49 26.21
N ALA A 132 -14.48 -11.20 26.22
CA ALA A 132 -13.96 -9.97 25.63
C ALA A 132 -14.20 -9.93 24.12
N ALA A 133 -13.98 -11.03 23.41
CA ALA A 133 -14.23 -11.09 21.98
C ALA A 133 -15.71 -10.91 21.64
N ALA A 134 -16.60 -11.57 22.39
CA ALA A 134 -18.05 -11.42 22.25
C ALA A 134 -18.47 -9.96 22.45
N CYS A 135 -18.00 -9.30 23.51
CA CYS A 135 -18.28 -7.89 23.76
C CYS A 135 -17.78 -6.98 22.62
N ILE A 136 -16.55 -7.19 22.12
CA ILE A 136 -16.00 -6.39 21.01
C ILE A 136 -16.84 -6.57 19.74
N THR A 137 -17.20 -7.81 19.40
CA THR A 137 -18.01 -8.08 18.20
C THR A 137 -19.44 -7.55 18.31
N ALA A 138 -20.02 -7.54 19.51
CA ALA A 138 -21.37 -7.01 19.75
C ALA A 138 -21.48 -5.49 19.52
N LEU A 139 -20.38 -4.75 19.65
CA LEU A 139 -20.36 -3.30 19.37
C LEU A 139 -20.73 -2.99 17.92
N ARG A 140 -20.50 -3.91 16.97
CA ARG A 140 -20.87 -3.72 15.56
C ARG A 140 -22.36 -3.45 15.38
N ALA A 141 -23.20 -4.32 15.97
CA ALA A 141 -24.65 -4.19 15.89
C ALA A 141 -25.15 -2.90 16.57
N ALA A 142 -24.51 -2.52 17.68
CA ALA A 142 -24.87 -1.30 18.40
C ALA A 142 -24.50 -0.03 17.59
N VAL A 143 -23.35 -0.03 16.90
CA VAL A 143 -22.98 1.05 15.96
C VAL A 143 -23.92 1.09 14.75
N GLU A 144 -24.24 -0.05 14.16
CA GLU A 144 -25.18 -0.13 13.03
C GLU A 144 -26.55 0.42 13.43
N ALA A 145 -27.06 0.07 14.62
CA ALA A 145 -28.30 0.62 15.14
C ALA A 145 -28.23 2.14 15.32
N LEU A 146 -27.14 2.66 15.89
CA LEU A 146 -26.95 4.11 16.03
C LEU A 146 -26.89 4.82 14.67
N VAL A 147 -26.19 4.24 13.68
CA VAL A 147 -26.14 4.77 12.31
C VAL A 147 -27.55 4.84 11.71
N VAL A 148 -28.35 3.79 11.88
CA VAL A 148 -29.75 3.78 11.41
C VAL A 148 -30.56 4.90 12.06
N GLU A 149 -30.47 5.07 13.38
CA GLU A 149 -31.19 6.16 14.08
C GLU A 149 -30.73 7.54 13.60
N VAL A 150 -29.43 7.76 13.49
CA VAL A 150 -28.85 9.01 12.97
C VAL A 150 -29.27 9.29 11.53
N THR A 151 -29.47 8.27 10.69
CA THR A 151 -29.97 8.48 9.32
C THR A 151 -31.44 8.91 9.27
N LYS A 152 -32.23 8.56 10.29
CA LYS A 152 -33.63 9.00 10.44
C LYS A 152 -33.69 10.41 11.01
N ASP A 153 -32.90 10.70 12.05
CA ASP A 153 -32.75 12.03 12.64
C ASP A 153 -31.28 12.39 12.89
N PRO A 154 -30.66 13.16 11.98
CA PRO A 154 -29.26 13.59 12.11
C PRO A 154 -28.98 14.48 13.33
N LYS A 155 -30.01 15.09 13.95
CA LYS A 155 -29.83 15.92 15.15
C LYS A 155 -29.34 15.12 16.35
N ILE A 156 -29.54 13.79 16.35
CA ILE A 156 -29.03 12.87 17.37
C ILE A 156 -27.52 13.02 17.56
N ILE A 157 -26.75 13.35 16.51
CA ILE A 157 -25.31 13.56 16.61
C ILE A 157 -24.96 14.74 17.56
N GLN A 158 -25.80 15.76 17.62
CA GLN A 158 -25.56 16.94 18.46
C GLN A 158 -25.70 16.63 19.95
N GLN A 159 -26.56 15.67 20.29
CA GLN A 159 -26.82 15.27 21.66
C GLN A 159 -27.08 13.77 21.71
N LEU A 160 -25.99 13.00 21.84
CA LEU A 160 -26.07 11.56 22.04
C LEU A 160 -26.55 11.27 23.45
N ASP A 161 -27.29 10.18 23.61
CA ASP A 161 -27.61 9.67 24.93
C ASP A 161 -26.35 9.08 25.59
N PRO A 162 -26.30 9.01 26.93
CA PRO A 162 -25.10 8.56 27.64
C PRO A 162 -24.65 7.13 27.28
N ALA A 163 -25.56 6.27 26.82
CA ALA A 163 -25.21 4.91 26.42
C ALA A 163 -24.43 4.90 25.10
N ASN A 164 -24.87 5.62 24.08
CA ASN A 164 -24.16 5.72 22.81
C ASN A 164 -22.81 6.44 22.95
N GLU A 165 -22.73 7.47 23.80
CA GLU A 165 -21.45 8.11 24.11
C GLU A 165 -20.43 7.13 24.70
N ARG A 166 -20.85 6.32 25.69
CA ARG A 166 -20.00 5.28 26.28
C ARG A 166 -19.57 4.24 25.26
N MET A 167 -20.51 3.77 24.43
CA MET A 167 -20.21 2.82 23.35
C MET A 167 -19.15 3.36 22.39
N LEU A 168 -19.32 4.59 21.89
CA LEU A 168 -18.36 5.22 20.99
C LEU A 168 -17.00 5.44 21.67
N ASN A 169 -16.98 5.76 22.96
CA ASN A 169 -15.74 5.86 23.72
C ASN A 169 -15.02 4.51 23.85
N VAL A 170 -15.75 3.41 24.03
CA VAL A 170 -15.15 2.05 24.03
C VAL A 170 -14.54 1.75 22.66
N ILE A 171 -15.21 2.09 21.56
CA ILE A 171 -14.68 1.93 20.19
C ILE A 171 -13.41 2.75 19.99
N ARG A 172 -13.37 4.00 20.47
CA ARG A 172 -12.17 4.85 20.45
C ARG A 172 -11.01 4.18 21.19
N GLN A 173 -11.25 3.56 22.34
CA GLN A 173 -10.19 2.88 23.09
C GLN A 173 -9.72 1.58 22.41
N ILE A 174 -10.63 0.75 21.91
CA ILE A 174 -10.29 -0.50 21.21
C ILE A 174 -9.52 -0.22 19.91
N SER A 175 -9.82 0.88 19.23
CA SER A 175 -9.16 1.27 17.98
C SER A 175 -7.67 1.54 18.17
N ARG A 176 -7.23 1.89 19.38
CA ARG A 176 -5.81 2.21 19.67
C ARG A 176 -4.95 0.96 19.50
N PRO A 177 -3.82 1.03 18.79
CA PRO A 177 -2.87 -0.09 18.69
C PRO A 177 -2.40 -0.61 20.05
N SER A 178 -2.26 0.29 21.04
CA SER A 178 -1.87 -0.07 22.40
C SER A 178 -2.89 -0.96 23.11
N ALA A 179 -4.18 -0.93 22.73
CA ALA A 179 -5.19 -1.85 23.27
C ALA A 179 -4.89 -3.32 22.90
N ALA A 180 -4.17 -3.54 21.80
CA ALA A 180 -3.67 -4.85 21.39
C ALA A 180 -2.21 -5.10 21.82
N GLY A 181 -1.66 -4.28 22.73
CA GLY A 181 -0.26 -4.37 23.18
C GLY A 181 0.77 -3.89 22.16
N ILE A 182 0.35 -3.15 21.11
CA ILE A 182 1.25 -2.68 20.05
C ILE A 182 1.76 -1.28 20.38
N SER A 183 3.08 -1.11 20.44
CA SER A 183 3.73 0.20 20.57
C SER A 183 4.19 0.72 19.20
N LEU A 184 3.55 1.78 18.70
CA LEU A 184 3.94 2.41 17.43
C LEU A 184 5.20 3.28 17.55
N LEU A 185 5.54 3.79 18.73
CA LEU A 185 6.71 4.66 18.93
C LEU A 185 8.03 3.91 18.66
N ALA A 186 8.10 2.62 19.01
CA ALA A 186 9.27 1.78 18.70
C ALA A 186 9.43 1.52 17.19
N ALA A 187 8.36 1.68 16.40
CA ALA A 187 8.35 1.48 14.95
C ALA A 187 8.96 2.66 14.17
N ASN A 188 9.07 3.82 14.80
CA ASN A 188 9.61 5.04 14.18
C ASN A 188 11.14 4.96 13.98
N ALA A 189 11.80 3.88 14.42
CA ALA A 189 13.17 3.55 14.06
C ALA A 189 13.36 3.16 12.56
N ARG A 190 12.46 3.62 11.67
CA ARG A 190 12.65 3.63 10.21
C ARG A 190 13.83 4.52 9.76
N LEU A 191 14.58 5.11 10.69
CA LEU A 191 15.79 5.91 10.47
C LEU A 191 16.95 5.16 9.78
N GLY A 192 16.77 3.92 9.33
CA GLY A 192 17.80 3.14 8.61
C GLY A 192 17.62 3.10 7.08
N ASP A 193 16.38 3.23 6.58
CA ASP A 193 16.13 3.28 5.14
C ASP A 193 16.05 4.77 4.76
N GLY A 194 17.19 5.34 4.38
CA GLY A 194 17.27 6.72 3.87
C GLY A 194 16.27 6.99 2.73
N PRO A 195 16.16 8.25 2.26
CA PRO A 195 15.21 8.61 1.22
C PRO A 195 15.31 7.65 0.04
N ARG A 196 14.14 7.20 -0.43
CA ARG A 196 14.01 6.24 -1.54
C ARG A 196 14.96 6.63 -2.67
N PRO A 197 15.85 5.73 -3.13
CA PRO A 197 16.73 6.03 -4.26
C PRO A 197 15.89 6.53 -5.44
N PRO A 198 16.30 7.62 -6.12
CA PRO A 198 15.60 8.11 -7.29
C PRO A 198 15.30 6.97 -8.25
N LYS A 199 14.05 6.88 -8.73
CA LYS A 199 13.64 5.86 -9.68
C LYS A 199 14.41 6.11 -10.98
N MET A 200 15.54 5.43 -11.16
CA MET A 200 16.30 5.50 -12.40
C MET A 200 15.39 5.06 -13.54
N THR A 201 15.22 5.92 -14.54
CA THR A 201 14.68 5.52 -15.83
C THR A 201 15.57 4.39 -16.33
N ARG A 202 14.96 3.24 -16.61
CA ARG A 202 15.66 2.17 -17.31
C ARG A 202 15.99 2.77 -18.67
N TYR A 203 17.25 3.12 -18.89
CA TYR A 203 17.70 3.52 -20.21
C TYR A 203 17.33 2.37 -21.15
N ASP A 204 16.42 2.62 -22.08
CA ASP A 204 16.30 1.80 -23.28
C ASP A 204 17.58 2.06 -24.07
N ASN A 205 18.64 1.35 -23.69
CA ASN A 205 19.82 1.26 -24.55
C ASN A 205 19.47 0.28 -25.67
N GLY A 206 18.66 0.77 -26.61
CA GLY A 206 18.53 0.18 -27.91
C GLY A 206 19.80 0.46 -28.70
N GLY A 207 20.71 -0.52 -28.70
CA GLY A 207 21.70 -0.68 -29.75
C GLY A 207 23.16 -0.61 -29.28
N GLY A 208 23.87 -1.74 -29.40
CA GLY A 208 25.32 -1.72 -29.49
C GLY A 208 26.02 -2.90 -28.84
N PHE A 209 26.40 -3.87 -29.67
CA PHE A 209 27.39 -4.89 -29.39
C PHE A 209 28.70 -4.29 -28.82
N GLY A 210 29.36 -5.05 -27.92
CA GLY A 210 30.83 -5.08 -27.85
C GLY A 210 31.47 -4.70 -26.50
N GLY A 211 32.23 -5.64 -25.94
CA GLY A 211 33.47 -5.29 -25.23
C GLY A 211 33.44 -5.30 -23.71
N TRP A 212 33.71 -6.47 -23.14
CA TRP A 212 34.46 -6.55 -21.89
C TRP A 212 35.90 -6.08 -22.14
N GLY A 213 36.40 -5.16 -21.31
CA GLY A 213 37.83 -4.92 -21.11
C GLY A 213 38.39 -3.61 -21.69
N GLY A 214 39.04 -2.81 -20.84
CA GLY A 214 39.96 -1.76 -21.29
C GLY A 214 40.04 -0.53 -20.38
N TYR A 215 41.15 -0.42 -19.65
CA TYR A 215 41.56 0.71 -18.79
C TYR A 215 41.56 2.08 -19.51
N PRO A 216 41.36 3.22 -18.80
CA PRO A 216 41.45 4.54 -19.41
C PRO A 216 42.92 4.99 -19.50
N ARG A 217 43.43 5.15 -20.73
CA ARG A 217 44.68 5.88 -21.01
C ARG A 217 44.37 7.14 -21.82
N GLY A 218 44.45 8.29 -21.14
CA GLY A 218 45.30 9.43 -21.45
C GLY A 218 45.23 10.16 -22.81
N SER A 219 45.29 11.49 -22.68
CA SER A 219 45.78 12.50 -23.65
C SER A 219 44.82 12.87 -24.79
N GLY A 220 44.59 14.12 -25.15
CA GLY A 220 45.22 15.38 -24.78
C GLY A 220 44.99 16.40 -25.92
N TYR A 221 44.89 17.68 -25.53
CA TYR A 221 45.13 18.89 -26.32
C TYR A 221 44.17 19.40 -27.41
N ARG A 222 43.76 20.66 -27.12
CA ARG A 222 43.51 21.85 -27.97
C ARG A 222 42.05 22.30 -27.85
N GLY A 223 41.70 23.46 -27.31
CA GLY A 223 42.46 24.67 -26.99
C GLY A 223 41.66 25.88 -27.50
N ARG A 224 41.45 26.88 -26.61
CA ARG A 224 40.92 28.24 -26.86
C ARG A 224 39.45 28.30 -27.35
N GLY A 225 38.60 29.21 -26.88
CA GLY A 225 38.76 30.33 -25.96
C GLY A 225 37.45 31.12 -25.88
N TYR A 226 37.39 32.01 -24.88
CA TYR A 226 36.63 33.27 -24.81
C TYR A 226 35.16 33.31 -25.26
N GLY A 227 34.28 33.46 -24.26
CA GLY A 227 33.53 34.70 -24.07
C GLY A 227 32.18 34.84 -24.77
N GLY A 228 31.22 35.41 -24.05
CA GLY A 228 30.18 36.24 -24.67
C GLY A 228 28.75 35.85 -24.35
N TYR A 229 28.14 36.66 -23.49
CA TYR A 229 26.70 36.83 -23.30
C TYR A 229 25.93 36.96 -24.61
N GLY A 230 24.65 36.55 -24.62
CA GLY A 230 23.74 36.96 -25.71
C GLY A 230 22.36 36.32 -25.66
N TYR A 231 21.41 37.08 -25.15
CA TYR A 231 19.97 36.83 -25.16
C TYR A 231 19.35 37.08 -26.55
N SER A 232 18.09 36.65 -26.74
CA SER A 232 17.21 36.84 -27.92
C SER A 232 17.41 35.83 -29.07
N GLY A 233 16.40 35.33 -29.78
CA GLY A 233 14.96 35.55 -29.77
C GLY A 233 14.36 34.92 -31.04
N ARG A 234 13.13 34.39 -30.91
CA ARG A 234 12.04 34.27 -31.91
C ARG A 234 12.24 33.65 -33.31
N ARG A 235 11.18 32.89 -33.67
CA ARG A 235 10.54 32.65 -35.00
C ARG A 235 11.22 31.62 -35.91
N SER A 236 10.56 30.48 -36.17
CA SER A 236 9.43 30.26 -37.09
C SER A 236 9.86 30.17 -38.56
N GLY A 237 9.63 29.01 -39.18
CA GLY A 237 9.50 28.94 -40.64
C GLY A 237 9.90 27.60 -41.27
N GLY A 238 8.90 26.90 -41.83
CA GLY A 238 9.01 26.47 -43.23
C GLY A 238 9.39 25.02 -43.53
N ARG A 239 8.35 24.23 -43.84
CA ARG A 239 8.17 23.36 -45.03
C ARG A 239 9.34 22.51 -45.56
N GLY A 240 9.05 21.23 -45.83
CA GLY A 240 9.78 20.46 -46.83
C GLY A 240 9.36 19.00 -46.93
N TYR A 241 8.31 18.72 -47.71
CA TYR A 241 8.00 17.38 -48.23
C TYR A 241 9.07 16.94 -49.24
N ARG A 242 9.57 15.71 -49.15
CA ARG A 242 10.00 14.93 -50.32
C ARG A 242 9.98 13.44 -49.99
N GLY A 243 9.08 12.71 -50.65
CA GLY A 243 9.12 11.25 -50.69
C GLY A 243 10.18 10.75 -51.68
N SER A 244 10.48 9.46 -51.60
CA SER A 244 10.20 8.47 -52.66
C SER A 244 11.20 7.31 -52.65
N VAL A 245 10.69 6.14 -53.07
CA VAL A 245 11.38 4.93 -53.59
C VAL A 245 12.25 4.18 -52.57
N GLY A 246 12.00 2.91 -52.23
CA GLY A 246 11.67 1.78 -53.08
C GLY A 246 12.90 0.84 -53.11
N GLY A 247 12.69 -0.47 -52.93
CA GLY A 247 13.78 -1.44 -53.04
C GLY A 247 13.54 -2.70 -52.23
N GLY A 248 12.77 -3.63 -52.79
CA GLY A 248 12.74 -5.02 -52.33
C GLY A 248 13.81 -5.85 -53.04
N TYR A 249 14.45 -6.75 -52.31
CA TYR A 249 15.17 -7.94 -52.81
C TYR A 249 15.05 -9.00 -51.70
N ARG A 250 14.18 -10.01 -51.84
CA ARG A 250 14.49 -11.37 -52.33
C ARG A 250 15.59 -12.14 -51.57
N ARG A 251 15.11 -13.17 -50.84
CA ARG A 251 15.35 -14.62 -51.09
C ARG A 251 16.56 -15.29 -50.42
N GLY A 252 16.26 -16.45 -49.81
CA GLY A 252 17.18 -17.55 -49.44
C GLY A 252 17.12 -17.82 -47.94
N GLY A 253 16.60 -18.94 -47.40
CA GLY A 253 16.48 -20.29 -47.93
C GLY A 253 17.67 -21.15 -47.45
N TYR A 254 17.37 -22.35 -46.93
CA TYR A 254 18.26 -23.38 -46.33
C TYR A 254 18.59 -23.18 -44.84
N GLY A 255 18.45 -24.17 -43.94
CA GLY A 255 18.11 -25.59 -44.10
C GLY A 255 18.79 -26.42 -42.99
N GLY A 256 18.01 -27.28 -42.32
CA GLY A 256 18.46 -28.43 -41.52
C GLY A 256 19.12 -28.13 -40.16
N ALA A 257 19.23 -29.05 -39.22
CA ALA A 257 18.66 -30.37 -38.96
C ALA A 257 19.22 -30.83 -37.60
N GLY A 258 18.50 -31.69 -36.88
CA GLY A 258 19.01 -32.50 -35.75
C GLY A 258 18.99 -31.77 -34.40
N GLY A 259 18.26 -32.18 -33.36
CA GLY A 259 17.78 -33.51 -33.01
C GLY A 259 18.81 -34.23 -32.14
N TYR A 260 18.63 -34.20 -30.81
CA TYR A 260 19.04 -35.28 -29.90
C TYR A 260 18.10 -35.30 -28.69
N ARG A 261 17.89 -36.53 -28.22
CA ARG A 261 16.79 -37.09 -27.44
C ARG A 261 17.41 -37.79 -26.24
N GLY A 262 16.69 -37.81 -25.12
CA GLY A 262 16.82 -38.81 -24.04
C GLY A 262 17.74 -38.40 -22.89
N GLY A 263 17.47 -38.79 -21.65
CA GLY A 263 16.43 -39.67 -21.14
C GLY A 263 16.67 -39.99 -19.66
N TYR A 264 15.60 -40.48 -19.02
CA TYR A 264 15.47 -41.08 -17.68
C TYR A 264 15.67 -40.17 -16.47
#